data_AF-A0A656Z6A2-F1
#
_entry.id   AF-A0A656Z6A2-F1
#
_cell.length_a   1.000
_cell.length_b   1.000
_cell.length_c   1.000
_cell.angle_alpha   90.00
_cell.angle_beta   90.00
_cell.angle_gamma   90.00
#
_symmetry.space_group_name_H-M   'P 1'
#
loop_
_entity.id
_entity.type
_entity.pdbx_description
1 polymer ?
#
loop_
_entity_poly.entity_id
_entity_poly.type
_entity_poly.pdbx_seq_one_letter_code
_entity_poly.pdbx_strand_id
1 'polypeptide(L)'
;MRAFAELLDRLVLTPQRNGKLRLLVDYFRTTPDPDRGLALAAITRDLELQSVKPAMLRALIAERSDPTLFAYSYDYVGDLAETISLIWPRPERNPGGCQPAAQRRRA
;
A
#
# COMPACT_ATOMS: atom_id res chain seq x y z
N MET A 1 -9.29 -2.80 3.99
CA MET A 1 -8.12 -2.83 3.08
C MET A 1 -6.84 -2.19 3.64
N ARG A 2 -6.88 -1.09 4.42
CA ARG A 2 -5.67 -0.55 5.07
C ARG A 2 -4.96 -1.55 5.98
N ALA A 3 -5.73 -2.29 6.78
CA ALA A 3 -5.20 -3.37 7.64
C ALA A 3 -4.47 -4.47 6.84
N PHE A 4 -4.84 -4.70 5.58
CA PHE A 4 -4.15 -5.66 4.72
C PHE A 4 -2.78 -5.13 4.26
N ALA A 5 -2.70 -3.86 3.88
CA ALA A 5 -1.42 -3.22 3.56
C ALA A 5 -0.46 -3.27 4.77
N GLU A 6 -0.97 -2.93 5.96
CA GLU A 6 -0.21 -3.04 7.21
C GLU A 6 0.23 -4.48 7.51
N LEU A 7 -0.60 -5.47 7.20
CA LEU A 7 -0.23 -6.88 7.30
C LEU A 7 0.95 -7.20 6.37
N LEU A 8 0.89 -6.79 5.09
CA LEU A 8 1.96 -7.04 4.12
C LEU A 8 3.29 -6.43 4.57
N ASP A 9 3.27 -5.17 5.02
CA ASP A 9 4.47 -4.49 5.55
C ASP A 9 5.09 -5.29 6.70
N ARG A 10 4.26 -5.74 7.65
CA ARG A 10 4.72 -6.54 8.79
C ARG A 10 5.23 -7.92 8.37
N LEU A 11 4.59 -8.55 7.38
CA LEU A 11 5.01 -9.86 6.88
C LEU A 11 6.36 -9.82 6.17
N VAL A 12 6.63 -8.76 5.40
CA VAL A 12 7.91 -8.53 4.72
C VAL A 12 9.04 -8.33 5.75
N LEU A 13 8.77 -7.55 6.80
CA LEU A 13 9.77 -7.21 7.82
C LEU A 13 9.95 -8.29 8.91
N THR A 14 9.10 -9.32 8.96
CA THR A 14 9.18 -10.38 9.98
C THR A 14 9.83 -11.65 9.40
N PRO A 15 11.08 -12.00 9.76
CA PRO A 15 11.72 -13.20 9.21
C PRO A 15 11.20 -14.50 9.82
N GLN A 16 10.73 -14.47 11.07
CA GLN A 16 10.35 -15.68 11.82
C GLN A 16 9.03 -16.27 11.33
N ARG A 17 9.02 -17.55 10.98
CA ARG A 17 7.82 -18.29 10.53
C ARG A 17 6.66 -18.19 11.52
N ASN A 18 6.91 -18.46 12.80
CA ASN A 18 5.86 -18.40 13.82
C ASN A 18 5.35 -16.97 14.04
N GLY A 19 6.22 -15.96 13.83
CA GLY A 19 5.82 -14.56 13.81
C GLY A 19 4.83 -14.26 12.68
N LYS A 20 5.13 -14.71 11.46
CA LYS A 20 4.22 -14.59 10.30
C LYS A 20 2.88 -15.29 10.53
N LEU A 21 2.89 -16.51 11.10
CA LEU A 21 1.66 -17.25 11.40
C LEU A 21 0.75 -16.47 12.34
N ARG A 22 1.31 -15.90 13.42
CA ARG A 22 0.55 -15.07 14.35
C ARG A 22 -0.07 -13.85 13.66
N LEU A 23 0.71 -13.14 12.82
CA LEU A 23 0.21 -11.99 12.05
C LEU A 23 -0.98 -12.36 11.16
N LEU A 24 -0.88 -13.48 10.44
CA LEU A 24 -1.95 -13.98 9.58
C LEU A 24 -3.19 -14.34 10.40
N VAL A 25 -3.05 -15.11 11.47
CA VAL A 25 -4.16 -15.52 12.34
C VAL A 25 -4.89 -14.31 12.92
N ASP A 26 -4.14 -13.33 13.44
CA ASP A 26 -4.70 -12.12 14.03
C ASP A 26 -5.50 -11.31 12.99
N TYR A 27 -4.97 -11.18 11.77
CA TYR A 27 -5.65 -10.48 10.67
C TYR A 27 -6.93 -11.20 10.24
N PHE A 28 -6.89 -12.51 10.00
CA PHE A 28 -8.06 -13.26 9.53
C PHE A 28 -9.17 -13.38 10.59
N ARG A 29 -8.81 -13.34 11.87
CA ARG A 29 -9.79 -13.35 12.97
C ARG A 29 -10.55 -12.04 13.11
N THR A 30 -9.91 -10.92 12.78
CA THR A 30 -10.44 -9.57 13.06
C THR A 30 -11.01 -8.88 11.82
N THR A 31 -10.59 -9.27 10.62
CA THR A 31 -11.03 -8.65 9.37
C THR A 31 -12.40 -9.19 8.94
N PRO A 32 -13.39 -8.33 8.67
CA PRO A 32 -14.68 -8.75 8.13
C PRO A 32 -14.61 -9.09 6.62
N ASP A 33 -15.63 -9.79 6.12
CA ASP A 33 -15.81 -9.97 4.68
C ASP A 33 -16.32 -8.66 4.03
N PRO A 34 -15.98 -8.37 2.77
CA PRO A 34 -15.22 -9.21 1.82
C PRO A 34 -13.69 -9.09 1.96
N ASP A 35 -13.20 -8.14 2.76
CA ASP A 35 -11.78 -7.80 2.85
C ASP A 35 -10.90 -9.00 3.23
N ARG A 36 -11.43 -9.86 4.09
CA ARG A 36 -10.81 -11.10 4.52
C ARG A 36 -10.58 -12.09 3.36
N GLY A 37 -11.61 -12.33 2.54
CA GLY A 37 -11.53 -13.23 1.38
C GLY A 37 -10.61 -12.69 0.29
N LEU A 38 -10.67 -11.39 0.03
CA LEU A 38 -9.78 -10.70 -0.92
C LEU A 38 -8.31 -10.80 -0.49
N ALA A 39 -8.02 -10.60 0.78
CA ALA A 39 -6.67 -10.75 1.31
C ALA A 39 -6.14 -12.18 1.21
N LEU A 40 -6.99 -13.19 1.47
CA LEU A 40 -6.62 -14.59 1.30
C LEU A 40 -6.24 -14.88 -0.15
N ALA A 41 -7.10 -14.51 -1.10
CA ALA A 41 -6.85 -14.71 -2.52
C ALA A 41 -5.58 -13.97 -2.98
N ALA A 42 -5.32 -12.77 -2.47
CA ALA A 42 -4.11 -12.00 -2.79
C ALA A 42 -2.84 -12.72 -2.33
N ILE A 43 -2.83 -13.29 -1.12
CA ILE A 43 -1.68 -14.00 -0.54
C ILE A 43 -1.44 -15.33 -1.26
N THR A 44 -2.50 -16.06 -1.62
CA THR A 44 -2.37 -17.34 -2.34
C THR A 44 -2.11 -17.18 -3.83
N ARG A 45 -2.16 -15.94 -4.34
CA ARG A 45 -2.05 -15.59 -5.77
C ARG A 45 -3.24 -16.05 -6.62
N ASP A 46 -4.39 -16.28 -5.97
CA ASP A 46 -5.66 -16.65 -6.64
C ASP A 46 -6.62 -15.45 -6.79
N LEU A 47 -6.13 -14.22 -6.56
CA LEU A 47 -6.95 -13.03 -6.70
C LEU A 47 -7.18 -12.70 -8.19
N GLU A 48 -8.38 -12.99 -8.67
CA GLU A 48 -8.84 -12.53 -9.98
C GLU A 48 -9.55 -11.17 -9.88
N LEU A 49 -8.90 -10.13 -10.42
CA LEU A 49 -9.48 -8.80 -10.60
C LEU A 49 -9.91 -8.64 -12.07
N GLN A 50 -11.03 -9.26 -12.44
CA GLN A 50 -11.49 -9.31 -13.85
C GLN A 50 -11.66 -7.92 -14.49
N SER A 51 -11.88 -6.87 -13.68
CA SER A 51 -12.09 -5.50 -14.12
C SER A 51 -10.83 -4.60 -14.08
N VAL A 52 -9.68 -5.08 -13.60
CA VAL A 52 -8.47 -4.25 -13.45
C VAL A 52 -7.39 -4.64 -14.46
N LYS A 53 -7.43 -4.00 -15.64
CA LYS A 53 -6.38 -4.17 -16.66
C LYS A 53 -5.20 -3.24 -16.39
N PRO A 54 -3.93 -3.65 -16.62
CA PRO A 54 -2.77 -2.76 -16.49
C PRO A 54 -2.88 -1.47 -17.31
N ALA A 55 -3.54 -1.51 -18.46
CA ALA A 55 -3.83 -0.33 -19.28
C ALA A 55 -4.73 0.70 -18.57
N MET A 56 -5.65 0.25 -17.72
CA MET A 56 -6.52 1.13 -16.93
C MET A 56 -5.71 1.89 -15.87
N LEU A 57 -4.75 1.23 -15.21
CA LEU A 57 -3.84 1.89 -14.26
C LEU A 57 -2.99 2.96 -14.96
N ARG A 58 -2.51 2.66 -16.17
CA ARG A 58 -1.77 3.62 -17.00
C ARG A 58 -2.64 4.80 -17.44
N ALA A 59 -3.90 4.57 -17.81
CA ALA A 59 -4.82 5.65 -18.12
C ALA A 59 -5.11 6.53 -16.90
N LEU A 60 -5.35 5.92 -15.73
CA LEU A 60 -5.64 6.64 -14.49
C LEU A 60 -4.49 7.55 -14.05
N ILE A 61 -3.24 7.10 -14.22
CA ILE A 61 -2.07 7.92 -13.86
C ILE A 61 -1.77 8.99 -14.93
N ALA A 62 -2.05 8.72 -16.21
CA ALA A 62 -1.94 9.72 -17.28
C ALA A 62 -2.90 10.91 -17.09
N GLU A 63 -4.07 10.68 -16.51
CA GLU A 63 -5.00 11.76 -16.14
C GLU A 63 -4.52 12.60 -14.94
N ARG A 64 -3.63 12.03 -14.11
CA ARG A 64 -3.22 12.60 -12.82
C ARG A 64 -1.82 13.21 -12.82
N SER A 65 -0.99 12.86 -13.79
CA SER A 65 0.41 13.26 -13.86
C SER A 65 0.81 13.61 -15.28
N ASP A 66 1.77 14.53 -15.41
CA ASP A 66 2.37 14.82 -16.70
C ASP A 66 3.05 13.55 -17.28
N PRO A 67 2.74 13.17 -18.54
CA PRO A 67 3.25 11.93 -19.12
C PRO A 67 4.79 11.86 -19.20
N THR A 68 5.46 12.98 -19.45
CA THR A 68 6.93 13.02 -19.56
C THR A 68 7.57 12.86 -18.18
N LEU A 69 7.05 13.54 -17.17
CA LEU A 69 7.55 13.37 -15.80
C LEU A 69 7.26 11.98 -15.23
N PHE A 70 6.10 11.40 -15.58
CA PHE A 70 5.79 10.02 -15.23
C PHE A 70 6.77 9.04 -15.86
N ALA A 71 7.10 9.21 -17.16
CA ALA A 71 8.07 8.37 -17.85
C ALA A 71 9.45 8.42 -17.17
N TYR A 72 9.97 9.61 -16.85
CA TYR A 72 11.24 9.73 -16.13
C TYR A 72 11.21 9.10 -14.73
N SER A 73 10.09 9.24 -14.02
CA SER A 73 9.92 8.63 -12.70
C SER A 73 9.93 7.11 -12.80
N TYR A 74 9.21 6.57 -13.79
CA TYR A 74 9.14 5.14 -14.06
C TYR A 74 10.49 4.57 -14.47
N ASP A 75 11.23 5.24 -15.36
CA ASP A 75 12.57 4.83 -15.78
C ASP A 75 13.56 4.79 -14.60
N TYR A 76 13.42 5.69 -13.63
CA TYR A 76 14.26 5.72 -12.42
C TYR A 76 13.89 4.62 -11.41
N VAL A 77 12.60 4.41 -11.15
CA VAL A 77 12.11 3.46 -10.12
C VAL A 77 12.15 2.02 -10.63
N GLY A 78 11.80 1.78 -11.90
CA GLY A 78 11.82 0.46 -12.53
C GLY A 78 10.63 -0.46 -12.24
N ASP A 79 9.70 -0.05 -11.38
CA ASP A 79 8.45 -0.78 -11.10
C ASP A 79 7.22 0.14 -11.17
N LEU A 80 6.18 -0.32 -11.88
CA LEU A 80 4.97 0.47 -12.14
C LEU A 80 4.15 0.69 -10.86
N ALA A 81 4.03 -0.34 -10.02
CA ALA A 81 3.23 -0.25 -8.80
C ALA A 81 3.91 0.67 -7.78
N GLU A 82 5.23 0.57 -7.65
CA GLU A 82 6.04 1.46 -6.82
C GLU A 82 5.97 2.91 -7.33
N THR A 83 6.12 3.13 -8.63
CA THR A 83 6.02 4.48 -9.23
C THR A 83 4.65 5.11 -8.95
N ILE A 84 3.56 4.37 -9.17
CA ILE A 84 2.20 4.86 -8.90
C ILE A 84 2.02 5.15 -7.41
N SER A 85 2.50 4.27 -6.52
CA SER A 85 2.40 4.43 -5.07
C SER A 85 3.09 5.70 -4.57
N LEU A 86 4.26 6.03 -5.15
CA LEU A 86 5.03 7.22 -4.77
C LEU A 86 4.39 8.53 -5.25
N ILE A 87 3.79 8.54 -6.44
CA ILE A 87 3.17 9.74 -7.03
C ILE A 87 1.76 9.96 -6.50
N TRP A 88 1.11 8.92 -5.95
CA TRP A 88 -0.28 9.01 -5.52
C TRP A 88 -0.45 10.10 -4.44
N PRO A 89 -1.39 11.06 -4.65
CA PRO A 89 -1.57 12.16 -3.72
C PRO A 89 -1.95 11.62 -2.33
N ARG A 90 -1.18 12.02 -1.32
CA ARG A 90 -1.54 11.75 0.07
C ARG A 90 -2.73 12.62 0.43
N PRO A 91 -3.70 12.12 1.22
CA PRO A 91 -4.76 12.97 1.74
C PRO A 91 -4.13 14.17 2.44
N GLU A 92 -4.59 15.38 2.08
CA GLU A 92 -3.96 16.60 2.55
C GLU A 92 -3.83 16.59 4.08
N ARG A 93 -2.58 16.63 4.56
CA ARG A 93 -2.35 17.10 5.92
C ARG A 93 -2.70 18.59 5.88
N ASN A 94 -3.85 18.90 6.44
CA ASN A 94 -4.33 20.26 6.66
C ASN A 94 -3.15 21.20 6.98
N PRO A 95 -2.80 22.17 6.12
CA PRO A 95 -1.62 23.02 6.30
C PRO A 95 -1.69 23.93 7.54
N GLY A 96 -2.83 23.96 8.25
CA GLY A 96 -3.05 24.73 9.48
C GLY A 96 -2.78 23.99 10.79
N GLY A 97 -2.41 22.71 10.76
CA GLY A 97 -2.12 21.94 11.98
C GLY A 97 -0.66 22.09 12.40
N CYS A 98 -0.35 23.13 13.18
CA CYS A 98 0.91 23.20 13.91
C CYS A 98 1.06 21.92 14.76
N GLN A 99 1.92 20.99 14.34
CA GLN A 99 2.29 19.84 15.17
C GLN A 99 3.09 20.40 16.36
N PRO A 100 2.68 20.15 17.62
CA PRO A 100 3.49 20.56 18.75
C PRO A 100 4.82 19.82 18.67
N ALA A 101 5.91 20.58 18.69
CA ALA A 101 7.27 20.07 18.72
C ALA A 101 7.37 18.97 19.77
N ALA A 102 7.74 17.77 19.33
CA ALA A 102 7.96 16.62 20.18
C ALA A 102 8.81 17.04 21.40
N GLN A 103 8.27 16.80 22.59
CA GLN A 103 8.95 16.98 23.86
C GLN A 103 10.38 16.43 23.74
N ARG A 104 11.38 17.31 23.74
CA ARG A 104 12.71 16.98 24.21
C ARG A 104 12.56 16.59 25.68
N ARG A 105 12.33 15.31 25.95
CA ARG A 105 12.48 14.76 27.29
C ARG A 105 13.95 14.86 27.66
N ARG A 106 14.22 15.75 28.60
CA ARG A 106 15.40 15.74 29.46
C ARG A 106 15.60 14.33 30.05
N ALA A 107 16.82 13.84 29.96
CA ALA A 107 17.46 13.00 30.96
C ALA A 107 18.93 13.42 30.99
#